data_AF-A0A2N5FFF6-F1
#
_entry.id   AF-A0A2N5FFF6-F1
#
_cell.length_a   1.000
_cell.length_b   1.000
_cell.length_c   1.000
_cell.angle_alpha   90.00
_cell.angle_beta   90.00
_cell.angle_gamma   90.00
#
_symmetry.space_group_name_H-M   'P 1'
#
loop_
_entity.id
_entity.type
_entity.pdbx_description
1 polymer ?
#
loop_
_entity_poly.entity_id
_entity_poly.type
_entity_poly.pdbx_seq_one_letter_code
_entity_poly.pdbx_strand_id
1 'polypeptide(L)'
;MKGATHLLSTTSSKIFTLFFLVILIGAMAYIDSFQARNIETSTFPMIAEDETETSAEEQVIVTMYENKKISSEVIDGYSVETYQEFEVLKDADGNTVEVNPTSNYSYLKYKVK
;
A
#
# COMPACT_ATOMS: atom_id res chain seq x y z
N MET A 1 61.60 1.57 8.37
CA MET A 1 60.43 0.70 8.17
C MET A 1 59.21 1.38 8.79
N LYS A 2 58.12 1.49 8.01
CA LYS A 2 56.75 1.92 8.38
C LYS A 2 56.52 3.37 8.81
N GLY A 3 56.02 4.15 7.86
CA GLY A 3 55.22 5.35 8.10
C GLY A 3 54.30 5.55 6.88
N ALA A 4 53.06 5.97 7.13
CA ALA A 4 52.03 6.35 6.16
C ALA A 4 51.11 5.25 5.59
N THR A 5 50.33 4.57 6.45
CA THR A 5 49.11 3.87 6.02
C THR A 5 48.02 3.90 7.10
N HIS A 6 47.53 5.08 7.50
CA HIS A 6 46.36 5.12 8.41
C HIS A 6 45.39 6.32 8.25
N LEU A 7 45.48 7.07 7.15
CA LEU A 7 44.64 8.28 6.94
C LEU A 7 43.63 8.18 5.78
N LEU A 8 43.55 7.05 5.07
CA LEU A 8 42.72 6.91 3.85
C LEU A 8 41.36 6.20 4.07
N SER A 9 41.06 5.66 5.27
CA SER A 9 39.86 4.84 5.50
C SER A 9 38.64 5.65 5.98
N THR A 10 38.84 6.67 6.82
CA THR A 10 37.74 7.33 7.53
C THR A 10 36.91 8.27 6.65
N THR A 11 37.51 8.85 5.61
CA THR A 11 36.82 9.76 4.66
C THR A 11 35.94 8.98 3.69
N SER A 12 36.37 7.79 3.25
CA SER A 12 35.58 6.90 2.40
C SER A 12 34.34 6.36 3.12
N SER A 13 34.45 6.00 4.41
CA SER A 13 33.29 5.60 5.21
C SER A 13 32.25 6.72 5.33
N LYS A 14 32.68 7.98 5.54
CA LYS A 14 31.76 9.12 5.65
C LYS A 14 31.06 9.44 4.32
N ILE A 15 31.76 9.31 3.19
CA ILE A 15 31.15 9.48 1.86
C ILE A 15 30.10 8.40 1.60
N PHE A 16 30.39 7.15 1.99
CA PHE A 16 29.47 6.03 1.84
C PHE A 16 28.25 6.19 2.75
N THR A 17 28.45 6.62 4.00
CA THR A 17 27.36 6.94 4.92
C THR A 17 26.49 8.09 4.38
N LEU A 18 27.09 9.14 3.82
CA LEU A 18 26.34 10.25 3.21
C LEU A 18 25.54 9.78 2.00
N PHE A 19 26.14 8.97 1.13
CA PHE A 19 25.46 8.42 -0.04
C PHE A 19 24.28 7.52 0.36
N PHE A 20 24.48 6.66 1.36
CA PHE A 20 23.42 5.81 1.90
C PHE A 20 22.27 6.63 2.52
N LEU A 21 22.60 7.73 3.21
CA LEU A 21 21.60 8.64 3.77
C LEU A 21 20.74 9.28 2.66
N VAL A 22 21.36 9.72 1.56
CA VAL A 22 20.64 10.30 0.41
C VAL A 22 19.72 9.26 -0.24
N ILE A 23 20.20 8.03 -0.41
CA ILE A 23 19.37 6.92 -0.91
C ILE A 23 18.18 6.66 0.02
N LEU A 24 18.39 6.64 1.33
CA LEU A 24 17.33 6.40 2.31
C LEU A 24 16.24 7.47 2.23
N ILE A 25 16.63 8.75 2.15
CA ILE A 25 15.68 9.86 2.00
C ILE A 25 14.91 9.74 0.67
N GLY A 26 15.60 9.43 -0.43
CA GLY A 26 14.97 9.20 -1.73
C GLY A 26 13.99 8.02 -1.73
N ALA A 27 14.33 6.93 -1.02
CA ALA A 27 13.45 5.78 -0.86
C ALA A 27 12.19 6.13 -0.06
N MET A 28 12.32 6.90 1.02
CA MET A 28 11.17 7.37 1.80
C MET A 28 10.25 8.27 0.96
N ALA A 29 10.82 9.23 0.22
CA ALA A 29 10.05 10.10 -0.67
C ALA A 29 9.33 9.33 -1.79
N TYR A 30 9.98 8.29 -2.34
CA TYR A 30 9.37 7.43 -3.33
C TYR A 30 8.18 6.65 -2.76
N ILE A 31 8.33 6.05 -1.57
CA ILE A 31 7.25 5.32 -0.90
C ILE A 31 6.08 6.25 -0.57
N ASP A 32 6.36 7.44 -0.04
CA ASP A 32 5.33 8.43 0.31
C ASP A 32 4.57 8.91 -0.94
N SER A 33 5.29 9.19 -2.04
CA SER A 33 4.66 9.54 -3.32
C SER A 33 3.80 8.41 -3.91
N PHE A 34 4.22 7.15 -3.70
CA PHE A 34 3.46 5.99 -4.14
C PHE A 34 2.16 5.86 -3.33
N GLN A 35 2.22 6.08 -2.01
CA GLN A 35 1.02 6.08 -1.17
C GLN A 35 0.07 7.23 -1.52
N ALA A 36 0.58 8.46 -1.69
CA ALA A 36 -0.22 9.62 -2.06
C ALA A 36 -0.97 9.42 -3.40
N ARG A 37 -0.32 8.84 -4.41
CA ARG A 37 -0.97 8.55 -5.70
C ARG A 37 -2.11 7.53 -5.60
N ASN A 38 -2.01 6.58 -4.67
CA ASN A 38 -3.07 5.60 -4.45
C ASN A 38 -4.24 6.20 -3.64
N ILE A 39 -3.97 7.19 -2.78
CA ILE A 39 -5.01 7.90 -2.02
C ILE A 39 -5.84 8.82 -2.93
N GLU A 40 -5.23 9.54 -3.86
CA GLU A 40 -5.95 10.47 -4.76
C GLU A 40 -6.92 9.77 -5.73
N THR A 41 -6.72 8.47 -6.01
CA THR A 41 -7.64 7.69 -6.86
C THR A 41 -8.88 7.20 -6.08
N SER A 42 -8.93 7.42 -4.76
CA SER A 42 -10.00 6.94 -3.86
C SER A 42 -11.01 8.02 -3.47
N THR A 43 -11.11 9.13 -4.22
CA THR A 43 -12.15 10.13 -3.97
C THR A 43 -13.41 9.80 -4.78
N PHE A 44 -14.15 8.78 -4.34
CA PHE A 44 -15.59 8.75 -4.58
C PHE A 44 -16.26 9.62 -3.51
N PRO A 45 -17.32 10.38 -3.85
CA PRO A 45 -17.97 11.26 -2.88
C PRO A 45 -18.51 10.41 -1.73
N MET A 46 -18.11 10.79 -0.52
CA MET A 46 -18.69 10.32 0.73
C MET A 46 -20.21 10.52 0.66
N ILE A 47 -20.96 9.45 0.41
CA ILE A 47 -22.39 9.42 0.69
C ILE A 47 -22.50 9.24 2.20
N ALA A 48 -22.83 10.33 2.88
CA ALA A 48 -23.11 10.37 4.30
C ALA A 48 -24.58 9.99 4.51
N GLU A 49 -24.86 8.71 4.79
CA GLU A 49 -26.12 8.19 5.35
C GLU A 49 -25.70 6.90 6.09
N ASP A 50 -25.90 6.67 7.38
CA ASP A 50 -27.10 6.93 8.18
C ASP A 50 -26.75 7.00 9.68
N GLU A 51 -27.49 7.83 10.40
CA GLU A 51 -27.39 8.03 11.85
C GLU A 51 -27.89 6.79 12.61
N THR A 52 -27.06 6.19 13.47
CA THR A 52 -27.56 5.41 14.61
C THR A 52 -26.79 5.78 15.87
N GLU A 53 -27.38 6.67 16.66
CA GLU A 53 -26.96 6.97 18.01
C GLU A 53 -27.07 5.70 18.89
N THR A 54 -25.95 5.23 19.44
CA THR A 54 -25.95 4.48 20.69
C THR A 54 -24.67 4.80 21.46
N SER A 55 -24.86 5.36 22.65
CA SER A 55 -23.83 5.68 23.63
C SER A 55 -23.06 4.42 24.04
N ALA A 56 -21.87 4.25 23.47
CA ALA A 56 -20.75 3.45 23.94
C ALA A 56 -19.48 4.17 23.46
N GLU A 57 -18.38 4.07 24.20
CA GLU A 57 -17.11 4.70 23.83
C GLU A 57 -16.86 4.54 22.33
N GLU A 58 -16.90 5.66 21.59
CA GLU A 58 -16.99 5.69 20.14
C GLU A 58 -15.65 5.21 19.57
N GLN A 59 -15.51 3.90 19.44
CA GLN A 59 -14.37 3.30 18.76
C GLN A 59 -14.45 3.79 17.32
N VAL A 60 -13.47 4.59 16.92
CA VAL A 60 -13.39 5.09 15.56
C VAL A 60 -13.16 3.89 14.63
N ILE A 61 -14.21 3.51 13.90
CA ILE A 61 -14.14 2.51 12.86
C ILE A 61 -13.94 3.23 11.53
N VAL A 62 -12.90 2.83 10.80
CA VAL A 62 -12.58 3.38 9.48
C VAL A 62 -12.94 2.34 8.42
N THR A 63 -13.79 2.73 7.48
CA THR A 63 -14.15 1.91 6.31
C THR A 63 -13.14 2.13 5.18
N MET A 64 -12.62 1.04 4.62
CA MET A 64 -11.72 1.04 3.45
C MET A 64 -12.22 0.07 2.39
N TYR A 65 -11.86 0.30 1.13
CA TYR A 65 -12.19 -0.61 0.02
C TYR A 65 -10.92 -1.25 -0.53
N GLU A 66 -10.91 -2.59 -0.61
CA GLU A 66 -9.76 -3.37 -1.08
C GLU A 66 -10.18 -4.31 -2.22
N ASN A 67 -9.44 -4.30 -3.34
CA ASN A 67 -9.64 -5.27 -4.43
C ASN A 67 -8.77 -6.51 -4.21
N LYS A 68 -9.39 -7.70 -4.24
CA LYS A 68 -8.69 -8.99 -4.07
C LYS A 68 -8.96 -9.90 -5.26
N LYS A 69 -7.91 -10.58 -5.76
CA LYS A 69 -8.04 -11.57 -6.83
C LYS A 69 -8.77 -12.80 -6.27
N ILE A 70 -9.93 -13.12 -6.82
CA ILE A 70 -10.76 -14.26 -6.40
C ILE A 70 -10.68 -15.44 -7.38
N SER A 71 -10.29 -15.19 -8.64
CA SER A 71 -10.17 -16.24 -9.65
C SER A 71 -9.08 -15.93 -10.68
N SER A 72 -8.55 -16.98 -11.28
CA SER A 72 -7.65 -16.96 -12.43
C SER A 72 -7.91 -18.17 -13.29
N GLU A 73 -8.19 -17.96 -14.58
CA GLU A 73 -8.43 -19.05 -15.52
C GLU A 73 -7.79 -18.77 -16.87
N VAL A 74 -7.52 -19.82 -17.65
CA VAL A 74 -7.00 -19.69 -19.01
C VAL A 74 -8.10 -20.07 -19.99
N ILE A 75 -8.53 -19.12 -20.82
CA ILE A 75 -9.55 -19.30 -21.84
C ILE A 75 -8.96 -18.87 -23.18
N ASP A 76 -8.93 -19.80 -24.16
CA ASP A 76 -8.47 -19.55 -25.53
C ASP A 76 -7.06 -18.93 -25.63
N GLY A 77 -6.13 -19.35 -24.78
CA GLY A 77 -4.76 -18.84 -24.74
C GLY A 77 -4.62 -17.46 -24.07
N TYR A 78 -5.66 -16.99 -23.37
CA TYR A 78 -5.62 -15.80 -22.52
C TYR A 78 -5.78 -16.19 -21.07
N SER A 79 -4.96 -15.59 -20.19
CA SER A 79 -5.21 -15.58 -18.75
C SER A 79 -6.25 -14.51 -18.46
N VAL A 80 -7.31 -14.90 -17.75
CA VAL A 80 -8.39 -14.04 -17.27
C VAL A 80 -8.37 -14.09 -15.75
N GLU A 81 -8.17 -12.94 -15.12
CA GLU A 81 -8.18 -12.78 -13.67
C GLU A 81 -9.42 -12.02 -13.25
N THR A 82 -10.10 -12.49 -12.21
CA THR A 82 -11.25 -11.82 -11.61
C THR A 82 -10.87 -11.30 -10.24
N TYR A 83 -11.13 -10.03 -10.01
CA TYR A 83 -10.95 -9.32 -8.75
C TYR A 83 -12.32 -8.90 -8.22
N GLN A 84 -12.53 -9.03 -6.91
CA GLN A 84 -13.71 -8.53 -6.22
C GLN A 84 -13.27 -7.46 -5.22
N GLU A 85 -14.07 -6.41 -5.10
CA GLU A 85 -13.89 -5.39 -4.07
C GLU A 85 -14.54 -5.84 -2.75
N PHE A 86 -13.87 -5.51 -1.65
CA PHE A 86 -14.34 -5.77 -0.30
C PHE A 86 -14.36 -4.46 0.48
N GLU A 87 -15.42 -4.25 1.23
CA GLU A 87 -15.47 -3.26 2.30
C GLU A 87 -14.76 -3.86 3.52
N VAL A 88 -13.77 -3.15 4.05
CA VAL A 88 -12.91 -3.57 5.16
C VAL A 88 -13.00 -2.54 6.27
N LEU A 89 -13.58 -2.94 7.40
CA LEU A 89 -13.70 -2.10 8.58
C LEU A 89 -12.46 -2.30 9.45
N LYS A 90 -11.77 -1.21 9.78
CA LYS A 90 -10.59 -1.23 10.64
C LYS A 90 -10.81 -0.42 11.92
N ASP A 91 -10.20 -0.87 13.01
CA ASP A 91 -10.17 -0.11 14.26
C ASP A 91 -9.14 1.04 14.22
N ALA A 92 -9.08 1.82 15.29
CA ALA A 92 -8.15 2.95 15.42
C ALA A 92 -6.66 2.55 15.39
N ASP A 93 -6.35 1.28 15.69
CA ASP A 93 -4.99 0.72 15.62
C ASP A 93 -4.68 0.13 14.22
N GLY A 94 -5.65 0.12 13.31
CA GLY A 94 -5.55 -0.40 11.96
C GLY A 94 -5.80 -1.91 11.83
N ASN A 95 -6.25 -2.59 12.89
CA ASN A 95 -6.62 -3.99 12.82
C ASN A 95 -7.94 -4.16 12.07
N THR A 96 -8.06 -5.25 11.32
CA THR A 96 -9.30 -5.54 10.59
C THR A 96 -10.33 -6.14 11.52
N VAL A 97 -11.47 -5.47 11.63
CA VAL A 97 -12.63 -5.88 12.43
C VAL A 97 -13.59 -6.70 11.59
N GLU A 98 -13.85 -6.27 10.35
CA GLU A 98 -14.83 -6.91 9.47
C GLU A 98 -14.43 -6.79 7.99
N VAL A 99 -14.84 -7.77 7.18
CA VAL A 99 -14.62 -7.82 5.73
C VAL A 99 -15.89 -8.28 5.04
N ASN A 100 -16.51 -7.39 4.27
CA ASN A 100 -17.74 -7.64 3.54
C ASN A 100 -17.51 -7.59 2.02
N PRO A 101 -17.87 -8.65 1.27
CA PRO A 101 -17.77 -8.62 -0.19
C PRO A 101 -18.78 -7.62 -0.77
N THR A 102 -18.33 -6.78 -1.70
CA THR A 102 -19.24 -5.92 -2.47
C THR A 102 -19.67 -6.63 -3.76
N SER A 103 -20.61 -6.04 -4.48
CA SER A 103 -21.00 -6.49 -5.82
C SER A 103 -20.08 -5.99 -6.93
N ASN A 104 -18.98 -5.29 -6.62
CA ASN A 104 -18.09 -4.71 -7.60
C ASN A 104 -16.97 -5.67 -8.00
N TYR A 105 -16.84 -5.91 -9.30
CA TYR A 105 -15.85 -6.83 -9.87
C TYR A 105 -15.01 -6.13 -10.95
N SER A 106 -13.74 -6.48 -10.99
CA SER A 106 -12.77 -6.05 -12.01
C SER A 106 -12.12 -7.25 -12.68
N TYR A 107 -11.78 -7.11 -13.96
CA TYR A 107 -11.24 -8.21 -14.76
C TYR A 107 -9.96 -7.79 -15.48
N LEU A 108 -8.94 -8.66 -15.46
CA LEU A 108 -7.71 -8.47 -16.21
C LEU A 108 -7.54 -9.62 -17.21
N LYS A 109 -7.39 -9.30 -18.50
CA LYS A 109 -7.19 -10.28 -19.56
C LYS A 109 -5.88 -10.02 -20.30
N TYR A 110 -5.02 -11.04 -20.40
CA TYR A 110 -3.75 -10.96 -21.13
C TYR A 110 -3.42 -12.27 -21.82
N LYS A 111 -2.68 -12.19 -22.92
CA LYS A 111 -2.26 -13.37 -23.70
C LYS A 111 -1.20 -14.15 -22.90
N VAL A 112 -1.38 -15.47 -22.81
CA VAL A 112 -0.36 -16.36 -22.25
C VAL A 112 0.78 -16.47 -23.28
N LYS A 113 2.02 -16.28 -22.84
CA LYS A 113 3.21 -16.35 -23.71
C LYS A 113 3.55 -17.78 -24.11
#